data_AF-A0A265Q978-F1
#
_entry.id   AF-A0A265Q978-F1
#
_cell.length_a   1.000
_cell.length_b   1.000
_cell.length_c   1.000
_cell.angle_alpha   90.00
_cell.angle_beta   90.00
_cell.angle_gamma   90.00
#
_symmetry.space_group_name_H-M   'P 1'
#
loop_
_entity.id
_entity.type
_entity.pdbx_description
1 polymer ?
#
loop_
_entity_poly.entity_id
_entity_poly.type
_entity_poly.pdbx_seq_one_letter_code
_entity_poly.pdbx_strand_id
1 'polypeptide(L)'
;MGSIITSIISFASTNIDDIFVLTILYSQVNEKMKKSYIVIGQYLGIGILVMLSLLGAFGLRILSEEYVGILGVIPIILGVKVWFDSKKEMQEPHAKNHGFIETDIDNNETCGKREQENHFSKIEKIKNLLRKIIKPEILSVMLVTIVNGADNIGIYIPLFRSYTFGQLIMTVIIFVVMIALWCFISEKIASFPQVKEMLQKYKHIIVPIVFIGLGIFIIFESKLLF
;
A
#
# COMPACT_ATOMS: atom_id res chain seq x y z
N MET A 1 16.19 -16.01 18.42
CA MET A 1 15.99 -16.73 17.15
C MET A 1 14.59 -16.55 16.59
N GLY A 2 13.53 -16.77 17.38
CA GLY A 2 12.14 -16.60 16.91
C GLY A 2 11.88 -15.25 16.24
N SER A 3 12.29 -14.13 16.84
CA SER A 3 12.05 -12.79 16.27
C SER A 3 12.68 -12.56 14.90
N ILE A 4 13.85 -13.13 14.60
CA ILE A 4 14.51 -12.97 13.30
C ILE A 4 13.68 -13.68 12.22
N ILE A 5 13.33 -14.94 12.49
CA ILE A 5 12.55 -15.77 11.56
C ILE A 5 11.17 -15.16 11.36
N THR A 6 10.47 -14.78 12.44
CA THR A 6 9.17 -14.13 12.34
C THR A 6 9.25 -12.82 11.56
N SER A 7 10.28 -12.00 11.75
CA SER A 7 10.45 -10.76 10.96
C SER A 7 10.66 -11.03 9.47
N ILE A 8 11.46 -12.04 9.12
CA ILE A 8 11.67 -12.45 7.72
C ILE A 8 10.36 -12.96 7.12
N ILE A 9 9.66 -13.84 7.82
CA ILE A 9 8.40 -14.43 7.35
C ILE A 9 7.33 -13.35 7.21
N SER A 10 7.18 -12.47 8.20
CA SER A 10 6.21 -11.39 8.15
C SER A 10 6.49 -10.46 6.98
N PHE A 11 7.74 -10.01 6.80
CA PHE A 11 8.10 -9.16 5.67
C PHE A 11 7.90 -9.87 4.33
N ALA A 12 8.35 -11.12 4.20
CA ALA A 12 8.18 -11.86 2.96
C ALA A 12 6.68 -12.04 2.61
N SER A 13 5.86 -12.35 3.62
CA SER A 13 4.43 -12.56 3.46
C SER A 13 3.68 -11.30 3.04
N THR A 14 4.06 -10.14 3.58
CA THR A 14 3.37 -8.87 3.35
C THR A 14 3.89 -8.10 2.14
N ASN A 15 5.02 -8.49 1.54
CA ASN A 15 5.58 -7.78 0.38
C ASN A 15 5.78 -8.72 -0.81
N ILE A 16 5.08 -9.87 -0.85
CA ILE A 16 5.23 -10.81 -1.98
C ILE A 16 4.61 -10.26 -3.27
N ASP A 17 3.52 -9.52 -3.13
CA ASP A 17 2.80 -8.78 -4.16
C ASP A 17 3.63 -7.62 -4.72
N ASP A 18 4.43 -6.96 -3.87
CA ASP A 18 5.37 -5.92 -4.27
C ASP A 18 6.32 -6.39 -5.39
N ILE A 19 6.73 -7.66 -5.41
CA ILE A 19 7.62 -8.21 -6.47
C ILE A 19 7.04 -7.96 -7.87
N PHE A 20 5.72 -8.10 -8.02
CA PHE A 20 5.05 -7.86 -9.29
C PHE A 20 5.10 -6.37 -9.66
N VAL A 21 4.79 -5.50 -8.70
CA VAL A 21 4.84 -4.04 -8.87
C VAL A 21 6.26 -3.57 -9.19
N LEU A 22 7.28 -4.03 -8.45
CA LEU A 22 8.68 -3.75 -8.73
C LEU A 22 9.10 -4.26 -10.10
N THR A 23 8.69 -5.46 -10.50
CA THR A 23 9.01 -6.03 -11.82
C THR A 23 8.52 -5.12 -12.94
N ILE A 24 7.30 -4.60 -12.80
CA ILE A 24 6.74 -3.62 -13.74
C ILE A 24 7.57 -2.33 -13.74
N LEU A 25 7.90 -1.79 -12.57
CA LEU A 25 8.72 -0.58 -12.44
C LEU A 25 10.11 -0.77 -13.07
N TYR A 26 10.76 -1.91 -12.85
CA TYR A 26 12.07 -2.23 -13.42
C TYR A 26 12.04 -2.37 -14.94
N SER A 27 10.92 -2.77 -15.54
CA SER A 27 10.77 -2.75 -17.00
C SER A 27 10.70 -1.35 -17.61
N GLN A 28 10.40 -0.34 -16.80
CA GLN A 28 10.42 1.06 -17.25
C GLN A 28 11.83 1.68 -17.21
N VAL A 29 12.80 0.95 -16.64
CA VAL A 29 14.21 1.35 -16.60
C VAL A 29 14.79 1.36 -18.01
N ASN A 30 15.59 2.39 -18.31
CA ASN A 30 16.21 2.72 -19.62
C ASN A 30 15.31 3.50 -20.59
N GLU A 31 13.99 3.57 -20.36
CA GLU A 31 13.12 4.43 -21.18
C GLU A 31 12.66 5.69 -20.44
N LYS A 32 12.33 5.56 -19.15
CA LYS A 32 11.75 6.67 -18.37
C LYS A 32 12.52 6.99 -17.10
N MET A 33 13.20 5.99 -16.50
CA MET A 33 13.71 6.10 -15.13
C MET A 33 15.04 5.35 -14.94
N LYS A 34 15.86 5.77 -13.97
CA LYS A 34 17.09 5.07 -13.57
C LYS A 34 16.76 4.00 -12.52
N LYS A 35 17.54 2.90 -12.49
CA LYS A 35 17.42 1.83 -11.46
C LYS A 35 17.48 2.38 -10.04
N SER A 36 18.40 3.31 -9.78
CA SER A 36 18.56 3.92 -8.46
C SER A 36 17.30 4.63 -7.96
N TYR A 37 16.45 5.15 -8.85
CA TYR A 37 15.21 5.83 -8.44
C TYR A 37 14.18 4.86 -7.89
N ILE A 38 14.13 3.63 -8.44
CA ILE A 38 13.25 2.57 -7.94
C ILE A 38 13.70 2.15 -6.54
N VAL A 39 15.00 1.90 -6.37
CA VAL A 39 15.58 1.49 -5.08
C VAL A 39 15.34 2.58 -4.03
N ILE A 40 15.63 3.84 -4.33
CA ILE A 40 15.41 4.96 -3.39
C ILE A 40 13.92 5.10 -3.05
N GLY A 41 13.04 5.02 -4.04
CA GLY A 41 11.60 5.10 -3.82
C GLY A 41 11.07 3.99 -2.92
N GLN A 42 11.56 2.76 -3.11
CA GLN A 42 11.21 1.60 -2.28
C GLN A 42 11.66 1.76 -0.83
N TYR A 43 12.91 2.18 -0.59
CA TYR A 43 13.39 2.44 0.77
C TYR A 43 12.60 3.56 1.46
N LEU A 44 12.23 4.63 0.73
CA LEU A 44 11.41 5.70 1.29
C LEU A 44 9.98 5.20 1.59
N GLY A 45 9.37 4.45 0.68
CA GLY A 45 8.00 3.97 0.82
C GLY A 45 7.86 2.99 2.00
N ILE A 46 8.65 1.92 2.00
CA ILE A 46 8.66 0.95 3.10
C ILE A 46 9.16 1.60 4.40
N GLY A 47 10.12 2.52 4.31
CA GLY A 47 10.59 3.28 5.47
C GLY A 47 9.46 4.08 6.14
N ILE A 48 8.61 4.74 5.36
CA ILE A 48 7.42 5.45 5.86
C ILE A 48 6.44 4.46 6.50
N LEU A 49 6.13 3.34 5.85
CA LEU A 49 5.24 2.31 6.39
C LEU A 49 5.74 1.74 7.73
N VAL A 50 7.04 1.45 7.80
CA VAL A 50 7.70 0.96 9.03
C VAL A 50 7.66 2.03 10.11
N MET A 51 7.91 3.30 9.78
CA MET A 51 7.83 4.40 10.76
C MET A 51 6.41 4.59 11.29
N LEU A 52 5.40 4.58 10.41
CA LEU A 52 4.00 4.62 10.84
C LEU A 52 3.63 3.43 11.72
N SER A 53 4.14 2.25 11.38
CA SER A 53 3.91 1.04 12.18
C SER A 53 4.60 1.09 13.54
N LEU A 54 5.81 1.64 13.62
CA LEU A 54 6.52 1.88 14.88
C LEU A 54 5.77 2.90 15.73
N LEU A 55 5.35 4.03 15.15
CA LEU A 55 4.54 5.03 15.84
C LEU A 55 3.22 4.44 16.35
N GLY A 56 2.55 3.62 15.54
CA GLY A 56 1.36 2.88 15.96
C GLY A 56 1.65 1.91 17.10
N ALA A 57 2.74 1.15 17.03
CA ALA A 57 3.13 0.21 18.08
C ALA A 57 3.45 0.91 19.40
N PHE A 58 4.20 2.02 19.38
CA PHE A 58 4.51 2.80 20.58
C PHE A 58 3.31 3.59 21.10
N GLY A 59 2.51 4.19 20.21
CA GLY A 59 1.31 4.94 20.59
C GLY A 59 0.24 4.04 21.22
N LEU A 60 0.05 2.83 20.70
CA LEU A 60 -0.87 1.86 21.28
C LEU A 60 -0.34 1.21 22.55
N ARG A 61 0.98 1.26 22.82
CA ARG A 61 1.55 0.78 24.10
C ARG A 61 1.13 1.66 25.29
N ILE A 62 0.68 2.88 25.03
CA ILE A 62 0.17 3.82 26.04
C ILE A 62 -1.28 3.48 26.41
N LEU A 63 -2.01 2.77 25.56
CA LEU A 63 -3.37 2.29 25.81
C LEU A 63 -3.27 0.85 26.36
N SER A 64 -3.54 0.68 27.66
CA SER A 64 -3.28 -0.52 28.49
C SER A 64 -3.19 -1.87 27.77
N GLU A 65 -2.21 -2.68 28.20
CA GLU A 65 -1.82 -4.05 27.76
C GLU A 65 -2.95 -5.06 27.46
N GLU A 66 -4.20 -4.78 27.84
CA GLU A 66 -5.34 -5.69 27.71
C GLU A 66 -5.99 -5.74 26.31
N TYR A 67 -5.78 -4.73 25.45
CA TYR A 67 -6.50 -4.62 24.16
C TYR A 67 -5.73 -5.14 22.93
N VAL A 68 -4.52 -5.69 23.11
CA VAL A 68 -3.68 -6.15 21.99
C VAL A 68 -4.24 -7.39 21.29
N GLY A 69 -4.80 -8.33 22.06
CA GLY A 69 -5.36 -9.57 21.53
C GLY A 69 -6.59 -9.34 20.63
N ILE A 70 -7.32 -8.25 20.87
CA ILE A 70 -8.54 -7.91 20.14
C ILE A 70 -8.24 -7.50 18.68
N LEU A 71 -7.04 -6.99 18.39
CA LEU A 71 -6.63 -6.67 17.02
C LEU A 71 -6.55 -7.90 16.12
N GLY A 72 -6.18 -9.08 16.64
CA GLY A 72 -6.19 -10.34 15.88
C GLY A 72 -7.60 -10.91 15.69
N VAL A 73 -8.54 -10.58 16.59
CA VAL A 73 -9.94 -11.00 16.51
C VAL A 73 -10.67 -10.30 15.36
N ILE A 74 -10.30 -9.06 15.02
CA ILE A 74 -10.90 -8.30 13.90
C ILE A 74 -10.71 -9.02 12.56
N PRO A 75 -9.48 -9.34 12.08
CA PRO A 75 -9.27 -10.14 10.87
C PRO A 75 -9.95 -11.50 10.89
N ILE A 76 -9.98 -12.17 12.05
CA ILE A 76 -10.61 -13.50 12.19
C ILE A 76 -12.13 -13.39 12.00
N ILE A 77 -12.80 -12.45 12.67
CA ILE A 77 -14.24 -12.21 12.52
C ILE A 77 -14.56 -11.78 11.08
N LEU A 78 -13.74 -10.91 10.49
CA LEU A 78 -13.91 -10.49 9.09
C LEU A 78 -13.75 -11.65 8.12
N GLY A 79 -12.72 -12.49 8.26
CA GLY A 79 -12.49 -13.65 7.41
C GLY A 79 -13.58 -14.71 7.53
N VAL A 80 -14.02 -15.00 8.77
CA VAL A 80 -15.14 -15.92 9.04
C VAL A 80 -16.45 -15.37 8.46
N LYS A 81 -16.73 -14.07 8.63
CA LYS A 81 -17.94 -13.44 8.06
C LYS A 81 -17.95 -13.51 6.53
N VAL A 82 -16.82 -13.22 5.87
CA VAL A 82 -16.66 -13.31 4.41
C VAL A 82 -16.91 -14.73 3.91
N TRP A 83 -16.43 -15.74 4.65
CA TRP A 83 -16.63 -17.16 4.31
C TRP A 83 -18.12 -17.57 4.34
N PHE A 84 -18.90 -17.01 5.26
CA PHE A 84 -20.33 -17.31 5.38
C PHE A 84 -21.21 -16.47 4.43
N ASP A 85 -20.83 -15.23 4.13
CA ASP A 85 -21.51 -14.40 3.11
C ASP A 85 -21.30 -14.96 1.69
N SER A 86 -20.14 -15.58 1.41
CA SER A 86 -19.88 -16.28 0.14
C SER A 86 -20.81 -17.47 -0.13
N LYS A 87 -21.62 -17.91 0.84
CA LYS A 87 -22.61 -18.98 0.67
C LYS A 87 -24.06 -18.51 0.53
N LYS A 88 -24.35 -17.22 0.66
CA LYS A 88 -25.73 -16.70 0.65
C LYS A 88 -26.20 -16.11 -0.69
N GLU A 89 -25.29 -15.83 -1.63
CA GLU A 89 -25.62 -15.21 -2.93
C GLU A 89 -25.83 -16.21 -4.08
N MET A 90 -26.45 -17.37 -3.82
CA MET A 90 -26.81 -18.32 -4.89
C MET A 90 -28.29 -18.72 -4.92
N GLN A 91 -29.20 -17.96 -4.28
CA GLN A 91 -30.66 -18.20 -4.37
C GLN A 91 -31.46 -16.89 -4.28
N GLU A 92 -31.59 -16.18 -5.40
CA GLU A 92 -32.85 -16.06 -6.19
C GLU A 92 -32.93 -14.78 -7.04
N PRO A 93 -33.53 -14.86 -8.25
CA PRO A 93 -33.74 -13.75 -9.18
C PRO A 93 -35.11 -13.08 -8.99
N HIS A 94 -35.23 -11.77 -9.23
CA HIS A 94 -36.24 -11.19 -10.15
C HIS A 94 -36.26 -9.66 -10.17
N ALA A 95 -36.47 -9.16 -11.39
CA ALA A 95 -36.62 -7.78 -11.81
C ALA A 95 -37.80 -7.02 -11.20
N LYS A 96 -37.70 -5.68 -11.15
CA LYS A 96 -38.78 -4.76 -11.57
C LYS A 96 -38.30 -3.31 -11.81
N ASN A 97 -38.80 -2.76 -12.91
CA ASN A 97 -38.71 -1.37 -13.36
C ASN A 97 -39.70 -0.46 -12.63
N HIS A 98 -39.25 0.73 -12.22
CA HIS A 98 -39.94 2.05 -12.23
C HIS A 98 -38.99 3.01 -11.49
N GLY A 99 -38.57 4.17 -11.99
CA GLY A 99 -39.33 5.19 -12.70
C GLY A 99 -39.21 6.47 -11.85
N PHE A 100 -38.40 7.43 -12.33
CA PHE A 100 -38.34 8.87 -12.05
C PHE A 100 -38.82 9.42 -10.69
N ILE A 101 -37.98 10.25 -10.04
CA ILE A 101 -38.22 11.71 -9.86
C ILE A 101 -36.86 12.42 -9.71
N GLU A 102 -36.61 13.38 -10.60
CA GLU A 102 -35.70 14.52 -10.45
C GLU A 102 -36.20 15.45 -9.33
N THR A 103 -35.33 15.87 -8.43
CA THR A 103 -35.51 17.18 -7.77
C THR A 103 -34.17 17.86 -7.62
N ASP A 104 -34.07 18.97 -8.36
CA ASP A 104 -33.14 20.06 -8.17
C ASP A 104 -33.07 20.50 -6.71
N ILE A 105 -31.86 20.65 -6.17
CA ILE A 105 -31.62 21.65 -5.12
C ILE A 105 -30.40 22.48 -5.51
N ASP A 106 -30.73 23.76 -5.52
CA ASP A 106 -30.05 24.95 -5.97
C ASP A 106 -28.71 25.22 -5.27
N ASN A 107 -27.96 26.05 -5.96
CA ASN A 107 -26.70 26.66 -5.63
C ASN A 107 -26.73 27.37 -4.27
N ASN A 108 -25.56 27.35 -3.61
CA ASN A 108 -24.89 28.52 -3.00
C ASN A 108 -24.42 28.28 -1.55
N GLU A 109 -23.20 27.75 -1.40
CA GLU A 109 -22.40 27.93 -0.18
C GLU A 109 -21.03 28.51 -0.52
N THR A 110 -21.01 29.84 -0.67
CA THR A 110 -19.78 30.63 -0.66
C THR A 110 -19.51 31.10 0.77
N CYS A 111 -19.04 30.22 1.67
CA CYS A 111 -18.45 30.65 2.94
C CYS A 111 -17.48 29.58 3.48
N GLY A 112 -16.17 29.83 3.36
CA GLY A 112 -15.13 28.92 3.84
C GLY A 112 -13.74 29.07 3.18
N LYS A 113 -13.56 29.99 2.23
CA LYS A 113 -12.36 30.05 1.37
C LYS A 113 -11.04 30.44 2.06
N ARG A 114 -11.05 30.98 3.29
CA ARG A 114 -9.84 31.57 3.92
C ARG A 114 -8.93 30.59 4.68
N GLU A 115 -9.43 29.47 5.19
CA GLU A 115 -8.59 28.46 5.87
C GLU A 115 -8.03 27.40 4.90
N GLN A 116 -8.79 27.06 3.85
CA GLN A 116 -8.38 26.07 2.85
C GLN A 116 -7.28 26.61 1.91
N GLU A 117 -7.25 27.91 1.61
CA GLU A 117 -6.16 28.58 0.86
C GLU A 117 -4.81 28.50 1.58
N ASN A 118 -4.79 28.61 2.90
CA ASN A 118 -3.55 28.54 3.68
C ASN A 118 -2.97 27.12 3.70
N HIS A 119 -3.82 26.09 3.78
CA HIS A 119 -3.38 24.70 3.73
C HIS A 119 -2.95 24.29 2.32
N PHE A 120 -3.70 24.72 1.30
CA PHE A 120 -3.38 24.44 -0.11
C PHE A 120 -2.08 25.13 -0.55
N SER A 121 -1.82 26.39 -0.14
CA SER A 121 -0.56 27.07 -0.45
C SER A 121 0.65 26.46 0.27
N LYS A 122 0.44 25.88 1.47
CA LYS A 122 1.47 25.15 2.22
C LYS A 122 1.79 23.82 1.55
N ILE A 123 0.78 23.08 1.08
CA ILE A 123 0.95 21.87 0.28
C ILE A 123 1.67 22.19 -1.04
N GLU A 124 1.35 23.30 -1.71
CA GLU A 124 2.00 23.71 -2.96
C GLU A 124 3.49 24.06 -2.74
N LYS A 125 3.82 24.76 -1.64
CA LYS A 125 5.21 25.02 -1.22
C LYS A 125 5.97 23.75 -0.88
N ILE A 126 5.35 22.83 -0.14
CA ILE A 126 5.93 21.51 0.18
C ILE A 126 6.14 20.71 -1.11
N LYS A 127 5.17 20.68 -2.02
CA LYS A 127 5.31 20.04 -3.34
C LYS A 127 6.46 20.64 -4.15
N ASN A 128 6.65 21.96 -4.12
CA ASN A 128 7.75 22.62 -4.82
C ASN A 128 9.12 22.34 -4.17
N LEU A 129 9.20 22.25 -2.84
CA LEU A 129 10.40 21.81 -2.11
C LEU A 129 10.71 20.34 -2.40
N LEU A 130 9.70 19.47 -2.32
CA LEU A 130 9.82 18.05 -2.60
C LEU A 130 10.19 17.81 -4.07
N ARG A 131 9.61 18.52 -5.05
CA ARG A 131 10.00 18.42 -6.48
C ARG A 131 11.44 18.86 -6.72
N LYS A 132 11.95 19.81 -5.94
CA LYS A 132 13.32 20.33 -6.08
C LYS A 132 14.36 19.34 -5.55
N ILE A 133 14.00 18.55 -4.54
CA ILE A 133 14.90 17.60 -3.86
C ILE A 133 14.70 16.16 -4.36
N ILE A 134 13.47 15.77 -4.65
CA ILE A 134 13.05 14.41 -5.01
C ILE A 134 12.54 14.42 -6.45
N LYS A 135 13.17 13.58 -7.27
CA LYS A 135 12.76 13.37 -8.66
C LYS A 135 11.32 12.80 -8.71
N PRO A 136 10.47 13.25 -9.65
CA PRO A 136 9.08 12.78 -9.73
C PRO A 136 8.97 11.26 -9.88
N GLU A 137 9.96 10.62 -10.50
CA GLU A 137 10.06 9.16 -10.64
C GLU A 137 10.22 8.47 -9.27
N ILE A 138 11.05 9.03 -8.39
CA ILE A 138 11.25 8.51 -7.02
C ILE A 138 9.94 8.66 -6.23
N LEU A 139 9.27 9.81 -6.37
CA LEU A 139 8.01 10.08 -5.70
C LEU A 139 6.92 9.10 -6.18
N SER A 140 6.83 8.84 -7.48
CA SER A 140 5.89 7.86 -8.03
C SER A 140 6.15 6.46 -7.48
N VAL A 141 7.40 5.99 -7.46
CA VAL A 141 7.73 4.68 -6.90
C VAL A 141 7.36 4.63 -5.41
N MET A 142 7.78 5.63 -4.64
CA MET A 142 7.47 5.73 -3.21
C MET A 142 5.96 5.69 -2.95
N LEU A 143 5.17 6.44 -3.72
CA LEU A 143 3.73 6.49 -3.58
C LEU A 143 3.09 5.13 -3.87
N VAL A 144 3.53 4.46 -4.93
CA VAL A 144 3.04 3.13 -5.29
C VAL A 144 3.39 2.12 -4.21
N THR A 145 4.62 2.14 -3.69
CA THR A 145 5.05 1.31 -2.56
C THR A 145 4.18 1.54 -1.31
N ILE A 146 3.87 2.80 -0.97
CA ILE A 146 3.03 3.11 0.20
C ILE A 146 1.61 2.61 -0.01
N VAL A 147 1.04 2.83 -1.20
CA VAL A 147 -0.32 2.40 -1.52
C VAL A 147 -0.42 0.88 -1.52
N ASN A 148 0.58 0.19 -2.07
CA ASN A 148 0.59 -1.27 -2.11
C ASN A 148 0.80 -1.88 -0.73
N GLY A 149 1.77 -1.39 0.05
CA GLY A 149 2.08 -1.90 1.38
C GLY A 149 1.30 -1.24 2.52
N ALA A 150 0.20 -0.54 2.25
CA ALA A 150 -0.58 0.13 3.30
C ALA A 150 -1.22 -0.85 4.29
N ASP A 151 -1.63 -2.02 3.80
CA ASP A 151 -2.15 -3.15 4.56
C ASP A 151 -1.07 -3.82 5.44
N ASN A 152 0.21 -3.72 5.08
CA ASN A 152 1.34 -4.25 5.87
C ASN A 152 1.39 -3.70 7.30
N ILE A 153 0.85 -2.50 7.52
CA ILE A 153 0.73 -1.88 8.84
C ILE A 153 -0.03 -2.79 9.82
N GLY A 154 -1.06 -3.50 9.34
CA GLY A 154 -1.88 -4.41 10.16
C GLY A 154 -1.09 -5.60 10.72
N ILE A 155 -0.01 -6.01 10.05
CA ILE A 155 0.89 -7.07 10.50
C ILE A 155 2.07 -6.49 11.31
N TYR A 156 2.62 -5.35 10.88
CA TYR A 156 3.79 -4.75 11.50
C TYR A 156 3.51 -4.17 12.89
N ILE A 157 2.38 -3.50 13.10
CA ILE A 157 2.03 -2.93 14.42
C ILE A 157 2.01 -4.00 15.53
N PRO A 158 1.23 -5.10 15.43
CA PRO A 158 1.19 -6.11 16.47
C PRO A 158 2.54 -6.82 16.62
N LEU A 159 3.26 -7.05 15.51
CA LEU A 159 4.60 -7.64 15.54
C LEU A 159 5.58 -6.78 16.34
N PHE A 160 5.65 -5.48 16.04
CA PHE A 160 6.57 -4.55 16.68
C PHE A 160 6.22 -4.34 18.15
N ARG A 161 4.95 -4.40 18.53
CA ARG A 161 4.54 -4.32 19.93
C ARG A 161 5.04 -5.52 20.74
N SER A 162 5.10 -6.71 20.13
CA SER A 162 5.57 -7.93 20.79
C SER A 162 7.10 -7.96 21.00
N TYR A 163 7.84 -7.02 20.42
CA TYR A 163 9.30 -7.00 20.40
C TYR A 163 9.90 -6.03 21.42
N THR A 164 11.05 -6.42 21.97
CA THR A 164 11.91 -5.51 22.74
C THR A 164 12.58 -4.49 21.82
N PHE A 165 13.10 -3.41 22.39
CA PHE A 165 13.78 -2.37 21.61
C PHE A 165 14.95 -2.91 20.77
N GLY A 166 15.74 -3.85 21.32
CA GLY A 166 16.82 -4.51 20.57
C GLY A 166 16.30 -5.38 19.41
N GLN A 167 15.17 -6.06 19.59
CA GLN A 167 14.53 -6.85 18.53
C GLN A 167 13.93 -5.96 17.43
N LEU A 168 13.43 -4.77 17.77
CA LEU A 168 12.97 -3.77 16.80
C LEU A 168 14.12 -3.30 15.91
N ILE A 169 15.27 -2.94 16.48
CA ILE A 169 16.46 -2.54 15.71
C ILE A 169 16.87 -3.65 14.76
N MET A 170 16.97 -4.89 15.25
CA MET A 170 17.28 -6.05 14.41
C MET A 170 16.26 -6.25 13.30
N THR A 171 14.97 -6.04 13.58
CA THR A 171 13.90 -6.16 12.58
C THR A 171 14.00 -5.09 11.50
N VAL A 172 14.29 -3.84 11.86
CA VAL A 172 14.51 -2.76 10.88
C VAL A 172 15.71 -3.08 9.99
N ILE A 173 16.80 -3.60 10.55
CA ILE A 173 17.97 -4.05 9.77
C ILE A 173 17.58 -5.16 8.79
N ILE A 174 16.82 -6.16 9.25
CA ILE A 174 16.32 -7.25 8.40
C ILE A 174 15.48 -6.68 7.25
N PHE A 175 14.55 -5.78 7.54
CA PHE A 175 13.69 -5.17 6.52
C PHE A 175 14.53 -4.41 5.50
N VAL A 176 15.52 -3.63 5.92
CA VAL A 176 16.46 -2.94 5.02
C VAL A 176 17.16 -3.94 4.08
N VAL A 177 17.66 -5.06 4.60
CA VAL A 177 18.30 -6.09 3.78
C VAL A 177 17.30 -6.77 2.83
N MET A 178 16.08 -7.03 3.29
CA MET A 178 15.05 -7.65 2.46
C MET A 178 14.55 -6.74 1.33
N ILE A 179 14.48 -5.42 1.55
CA ILE A 179 14.18 -4.46 0.47
C ILE A 179 15.22 -4.58 -0.65
N ALA A 180 16.51 -4.67 -0.31
CA ALA A 180 17.57 -4.89 -1.30
C ALA A 180 17.38 -6.22 -2.05
N LEU A 181 17.03 -7.28 -1.32
CA LEU A 181 16.77 -8.61 -1.90
C LEU A 181 15.59 -8.57 -2.88
N TRP A 182 14.49 -7.91 -2.52
CA TRP A 182 13.29 -7.80 -3.36
C TRP A 182 13.55 -6.96 -4.61
N CYS A 183 14.32 -5.87 -4.47
CA CYS A 183 14.79 -5.08 -5.60
C CYS A 183 15.63 -5.93 -6.57
N PHE A 184 16.56 -6.73 -6.04
CA PHE A 184 17.39 -7.61 -6.84
C PHE A 184 16.59 -8.69 -7.56
N ILE A 185 15.68 -9.38 -6.85
CA ILE A 185 14.82 -10.42 -7.44
C ILE A 185 13.96 -9.83 -8.56
N SER A 186 13.30 -8.70 -8.30
CA SER A 186 12.42 -8.06 -9.27
C SER A 186 13.18 -7.54 -10.49
N GLU A 187 14.38 -7.02 -10.30
CA GLU A 187 15.26 -6.65 -11.42
C GLU A 187 15.61 -7.87 -12.29
N LYS A 188 15.94 -9.01 -11.65
CA LYS A 188 16.24 -10.24 -12.38
C LYS A 188 15.03 -10.77 -13.15
N ILE A 189 13.86 -10.78 -12.54
CA ILE A 189 12.60 -11.18 -13.19
C ILE A 189 12.31 -10.25 -14.39
N ALA A 190 12.41 -8.94 -14.20
CA ALA A 190 12.17 -7.97 -15.27
C ALA A 190 13.18 -8.07 -16.42
N SER A 191 14.40 -8.55 -16.14
CA SER A 191 15.44 -8.77 -17.14
C SER A 191 15.28 -10.07 -17.94
N PHE A 192 14.38 -10.96 -17.52
CA PHE A 192 14.18 -12.25 -18.17
C PHE A 192 13.58 -12.06 -19.58
N PRO A 193 14.11 -12.72 -20.65
CA PRO A 193 13.77 -12.38 -22.03
C PRO A 193 12.27 -12.42 -22.35
N GLN A 194 11.55 -13.43 -21.86
CA GLN A 194 10.11 -13.59 -22.07
C GLN A 194 9.30 -12.50 -21.37
N VAL A 195 9.68 -12.15 -20.14
CA VAL A 195 9.05 -11.09 -19.35
C VAL A 195 9.31 -9.74 -20.03
N LYS A 196 10.54 -9.50 -20.46
CA LYS A 196 10.94 -8.28 -21.15
C LYS A 196 10.18 -8.09 -22.46
N GLU A 197 10.04 -9.12 -23.29
CA GLU A 197 9.30 -9.05 -24.56
C GLU A 197 7.80 -8.78 -24.34
N MET A 198 7.14 -9.51 -23.44
CA MET A 198 5.73 -9.27 -23.11
C MET A 198 5.53 -7.86 -22.56
N LEU A 199 6.40 -7.44 -21.65
CA LEU A 199 6.25 -6.20 -20.94
C LEU A 199 6.62 -5.00 -21.81
N GLN A 200 7.55 -5.10 -22.76
CA GLN A 200 7.79 -4.05 -23.75
C GLN A 200 6.69 -3.97 -24.80
N LYS A 201 6.17 -5.11 -25.28
CA LYS A 201 5.10 -5.14 -26.30
C LYS A 201 3.78 -4.58 -25.78
N TYR A 202 3.42 -4.88 -24.53
CA TYR A 202 2.13 -4.51 -23.95
C TYR A 202 2.23 -3.48 -22.80
N LYS A 203 3.38 -2.81 -22.63
CA LYS A 203 3.63 -1.84 -21.53
C LYS A 203 2.50 -0.83 -21.33
N HIS A 204 2.01 -0.26 -22.42
CA HIS A 204 1.00 0.79 -22.43
C HIS A 204 -0.40 0.30 -22.02
N ILE A 205 -0.64 -1.02 -22.07
CA ILE A 205 -1.89 -1.66 -21.66
C ILE A 205 -1.75 -2.30 -20.28
N ILE A 206 -0.65 -3.04 -20.05
CA ILE A 206 -0.40 -3.75 -18.79
C ILE A 206 -0.33 -2.77 -17.62
N VAL A 207 0.41 -1.66 -17.76
CA VAL A 207 0.58 -0.71 -16.65
C VAL A 207 -0.77 -0.13 -16.21
N PRO A 208 -1.59 0.51 -17.06
CA PRO A 208 -2.90 1.01 -16.64
C PRO A 208 -3.81 -0.09 -16.08
N ILE A 209 -3.87 -1.27 -16.70
CA ILE A 209 -4.72 -2.37 -16.24
C ILE A 209 -4.31 -2.83 -14.85
N VAL A 210 -3.02 -2.97 -14.57
CA VAL A 210 -2.55 -3.38 -13.25
C VAL A 210 -2.89 -2.32 -12.21
N PHE A 211 -2.67 -1.03 -12.51
CA PHE A 211 -2.98 0.05 -11.57
C PHE A 211 -4.49 0.19 -11.31
N ILE A 212 -5.31 0.07 -12.36
CA ILE A 212 -6.77 0.07 -12.26
C ILE A 212 -7.24 -1.16 -11.49
N GLY A 213 -6.70 -2.33 -11.81
CA GLY A 213 -7.02 -3.59 -11.13
C GLY A 213 -6.65 -3.56 -9.65
N LEU A 214 -5.48 -3.02 -9.31
CA LEU A 214 -5.02 -2.85 -7.93
C LEU A 214 -5.88 -1.84 -7.18
N GLY A 215 -6.25 -0.73 -7.82
CA GLY A 215 -7.19 0.25 -7.26
C GLY A 215 -8.59 -0.34 -7.02
N ILE A 216 -9.13 -1.09 -7.98
CA ILE A 216 -10.40 -1.81 -7.85
C ILE A 216 -10.30 -2.86 -6.74
N PHE A 217 -9.22 -3.64 -6.70
CA PHE A 217 -8.98 -4.67 -5.68
C PHE A 217 -8.96 -4.06 -4.28
N ILE A 218 -8.24 -2.95 -4.06
CA ILE A 218 -8.25 -2.22 -2.79
C ILE A 218 -9.66 -1.75 -2.43
N ILE A 219 -10.44 -1.24 -3.40
CA ILE A 219 -11.83 -0.81 -3.15
C ILE A 219 -12.73 -1.99 -2.73
N PHE A 220 -12.58 -3.14 -3.38
CA PHE A 220 -13.33 -4.35 -3.01
C PHE A 220 -12.90 -4.91 -1.65
N GLU A 221 -11.60 -4.94 -1.37
CA GLU A 221 -11.05 -5.45 -0.11
C GLU A 221 -11.40 -4.53 1.08
N SER A 222 -11.45 -3.21 0.85
CA SER A 222 -11.76 -2.22 1.89
C SER A 222 -13.22 -2.22 2.35
N LYS A 223 -14.09 -3.09 1.82
CA LYS A 223 -15.54 -3.16 2.13
C LYS A 223 -16.25 -1.80 2.07
N LEU A 224 -15.74 -0.87 1.26
CA LEU A 224 -16.30 0.47 1.14
C LEU A 224 -17.60 0.49 0.31
N LEU A 225 -17.90 -0.62 -0.38
CA LEU A 225 -19.07 -0.77 -1.26
C LEU A 225 -20.11 -1.83 -0.83
N PHE A 226 -19.89 -2.57 0.27
CA PHE A 226 -20.88 -3.52 0.83
C PHE A 226 -20.77 -3.66 2.35
#